data_AF-A0A076L2A6-F1
#
_entry.id   AF-A0A076L2A6-F1
#
_cell.length_a   1.000
_cell.length_b   1.000
_cell.length_c   1.000
_cell.angle_alpha   90.00
_cell.angle_beta   90.00
_cell.angle_gamma   90.00
#
_symmetry.space_group_name_H-M   'P 1'
#
loop_
_entity.id
_entity.type
_entity.pdbx_description
1 polymer ?
#
loop_
_entity_poly.entity_id
_entity_poly.type
_entity_poly.pdbx_seq_one_letter_code
_entity_poly.pdbx_strand_id
1 'polypeptide(L)'
;EAHGTGTKAGDPIEARAIQETFFPPGADIPAEQEKLWVGSIKTVVGHLEGCAGLAGVLKASLAMQNRTIPPNLHFSELSPSVAPFYRNLEVPVKKRAWPDVAGDSPMRVSVNSFGFGGTNAHVVLESFNKDTANAEAVNGDCEDERFVGPLILSANSRDSLVRSVQAHVDHIREHKQLDLDRLAWTLQFRRTHFNASRVFFSGATRKQLLSYMDTFLADSVAGGTAAEASTDQHSSSRPHSDDGLAILGIFSGHGAQWNRIPG
;
A
#
# COMPACT_ATOMS: atom_id res chain seq x y z
N GLU A 1 9.94 -12.67 12.96
CA GLU A 1 8.74 -13.41 12.54
C GLU A 1 9.09 -14.89 12.46
N ALA A 2 8.75 -15.63 13.52
CA ALA A 2 9.00 -17.05 13.64
C ALA A 2 8.03 -17.88 12.76
N HIS A 3 8.41 -19.12 12.48
CA HIS A 3 7.50 -20.10 11.93
C HIS A 3 6.35 -20.35 12.93
N GLY A 4 6.64 -20.54 14.22
CA GLY A 4 5.74 -20.39 15.37
C GLY A 4 4.34 -20.94 15.12
N THR A 5 4.25 -22.27 15.00
CA THR A 5 3.00 -22.99 14.68
C THR A 5 2.22 -23.42 15.92
N GLY A 6 2.75 -23.19 17.12
CA GLY A 6 2.09 -23.61 18.36
C GLY A 6 2.28 -25.10 18.64
N THR A 7 3.23 -25.75 17.97
CA THR A 7 3.42 -27.20 18.12
C THR A 7 4.30 -27.50 19.32
N LYS A 8 3.91 -28.50 20.13
CA LYS A 8 4.65 -28.89 21.34
C LYS A 8 6.12 -29.25 21.07
N ALA A 9 6.40 -29.80 19.89
CA ALA A 9 7.74 -30.20 19.48
C ALA A 9 8.48 -29.11 18.70
N GLY A 10 7.80 -28.41 17.78
CA GLY A 10 8.44 -27.44 16.89
C GLY A 10 8.83 -26.14 17.59
N ASP A 11 7.97 -25.59 18.43
CA ASP A 11 8.23 -24.29 19.07
C ASP A 11 9.50 -24.29 19.95
N PRO A 12 9.78 -25.32 20.78
CA PRO A 12 11.05 -25.42 21.50
C PRO A 12 12.29 -25.50 20.59
N ILE A 13 12.18 -26.23 19.47
CA ILE A 13 13.29 -26.41 18.51
C ILE A 13 13.58 -25.08 17.82
N GLU A 14 12.54 -24.38 17.36
CA GLU A 14 12.71 -23.07 16.73
C GLU A 14 13.26 -22.04 17.72
N ALA A 15 12.73 -21.99 18.94
CA ALA A 15 13.22 -21.07 19.97
C ALA A 15 14.70 -21.30 20.28
N ARG A 16 15.12 -22.56 20.41
CA ARG A 16 16.53 -22.92 20.57
C ARG A 16 17.38 -22.45 19.39
N ALA A 17 16.93 -22.73 18.16
CA ALA A 17 17.67 -22.34 16.96
C ALA A 17 17.85 -20.81 16.86
N ILE A 18 16.81 -20.03 17.19
CA ILE A 18 16.88 -18.56 17.24
C ILE A 18 17.91 -18.13 18.30
N GLN A 19 17.83 -18.68 19.51
CA GLN A 19 18.75 -18.35 20.60
C GLN A 19 20.20 -18.67 20.23
N GLU A 20 20.48 -19.88 19.75
CA GLU A 20 21.85 -20.31 19.41
C GLU A 20 22.44 -19.50 18.25
N THR A 21 21.61 -19.06 17.31
CA THR A 21 22.05 -18.27 16.15
C THR A 21 22.34 -16.82 16.50
N PHE A 22 21.42 -16.14 17.19
CA PHE A 22 21.55 -14.71 17.47
C PHE A 22 22.36 -14.41 18.74
N PHE A 23 22.45 -15.36 19.66
CA PHE A 23 23.14 -15.17 20.95
C PHE A 23 23.97 -16.42 21.32
N PRO A 24 24.93 -16.83 20.48
CA PRO A 24 25.76 -18.00 20.75
C PRO A 24 26.56 -17.84 22.05
N PRO A 25 26.98 -18.94 22.70
CA PRO A 25 27.85 -18.88 23.88
C PRO A 25 29.13 -18.07 23.59
N GLY A 26 29.46 -17.13 24.47
CA GLY A 26 30.63 -16.26 24.31
C GLY A 26 30.42 -15.03 23.41
N ALA A 27 29.21 -14.82 22.87
CA ALA A 27 28.86 -13.55 22.25
C ALA A 27 28.90 -12.41 23.28
N ASP A 28 29.56 -11.32 22.93
CA ASP A 28 29.56 -10.08 23.70
C ASP A 28 28.23 -9.35 23.46
N ILE A 29 27.27 -9.59 24.35
CA ILE A 29 25.93 -9.00 24.30
C ILE A 29 25.96 -7.83 25.27
N PRO A 30 25.86 -6.57 24.81
CA PRO A 30 25.82 -5.42 25.68
C PRO A 30 24.73 -5.58 26.75
N ALA A 31 25.05 -5.24 27.99
CA ALA A 31 24.10 -5.37 29.11
C ALA A 31 22.81 -4.53 28.90
N GLU A 32 22.90 -3.49 28.08
CA GLU A 32 21.79 -2.60 27.71
C GLU A 32 21.07 -3.01 26.42
N GLN A 33 21.48 -4.11 25.77
CA GLN A 33 20.85 -4.56 24.53
C GLN A 33 19.41 -5.00 24.79
N GLU A 34 18.46 -4.41 24.05
CA GLU A 34 17.07 -4.88 24.06
C GLU A 34 16.98 -6.33 23.57
N LYS A 35 16.05 -7.09 24.16
CA LYS A 35 15.76 -8.46 23.73
C LYS A 35 15.30 -8.51 22.29
N LEU A 36 15.56 -9.64 21.63
CA LEU A 36 15.06 -9.88 20.28
C LEU A 36 13.57 -10.25 20.34
N TRP A 37 12.73 -9.44 19.69
CA TRP A 37 11.29 -9.66 19.60
C TRP A 37 10.95 -10.83 18.66
N VAL A 38 10.29 -11.84 19.19
CA VAL A 38 9.86 -13.04 18.45
C VAL A 38 8.34 -13.13 18.41
N GLY A 39 7.78 -12.88 17.23
CA GLY A 39 6.34 -13.01 16.98
C GLY A 39 6.01 -13.95 15.83
N SER A 40 4.75 -14.37 15.72
CA SER A 40 4.23 -15.18 14.59
C SER A 40 2.87 -14.63 14.16
N ILE A 41 2.67 -14.39 12.86
CA ILE A 41 1.38 -13.96 12.29
C ILE A 41 0.33 -15.04 12.43
N LYS A 42 0.74 -16.30 12.61
CA LYS A 42 -0.17 -17.45 12.69
C LYS A 42 -1.07 -17.38 13.91
N THR A 43 -0.68 -16.65 14.95
CA THR A 43 -1.57 -16.38 16.10
C THR A 43 -2.76 -15.49 15.73
N VAL A 44 -2.68 -14.74 14.63
CA VAL A 44 -3.68 -13.77 14.19
C VAL A 44 -4.54 -14.31 13.06
N VAL A 45 -3.91 -14.87 12.02
CA VAL A 45 -4.60 -15.29 10.79
C VAL A 45 -4.61 -16.81 10.59
N GLY A 46 -4.13 -17.57 11.58
CA GLY A 46 -3.93 -19.01 11.46
C GLY A 46 -2.75 -19.39 10.57
N HIS A 47 -2.55 -20.70 10.39
CA HIS A 47 -1.49 -21.21 9.51
C HIS A 47 -1.99 -21.32 8.07
N LEU A 48 -1.58 -20.39 7.20
CA LEU A 48 -1.97 -20.35 5.79
C LEU A 48 -1.18 -21.32 4.88
N GLU A 49 -0.69 -22.42 5.44
CA GLU A 49 0.11 -23.45 4.74
C GLU A 49 1.16 -22.87 3.76
N GLY A 50 1.01 -23.11 2.45
CA GLY A 50 1.94 -22.63 1.41
C GLY A 50 2.10 -21.11 1.37
N CYS A 51 1.13 -20.34 1.87
CA CYS A 51 1.18 -18.88 1.96
C CYS A 51 1.70 -18.37 3.32
N ALA A 52 2.04 -19.25 4.27
CA ALA A 52 2.42 -18.84 5.62
C ALA A 52 3.70 -17.98 5.65
N GLY A 53 4.68 -18.28 4.79
CA GLY A 53 5.90 -17.47 4.66
C GLY A 53 5.61 -16.07 4.14
N LEU A 54 4.80 -15.95 3.09
CA LEU A 54 4.40 -14.66 2.52
C LEU A 54 3.58 -13.81 3.49
N ALA A 55 2.69 -14.44 4.27
CA ALA A 55 1.97 -13.75 5.34
C ALA A 55 2.95 -13.15 6.37
N GLY A 56 3.98 -13.90 6.76
CA GLY A 56 5.06 -13.42 7.62
C GLY A 56 5.83 -12.24 7.02
N VAL A 57 6.17 -12.32 5.72
CA VAL A 57 6.81 -11.22 4.98
C VAL A 57 5.93 -9.97 4.97
N LEU A 58 4.62 -10.11 4.73
CA LEU A 58 3.68 -8.99 4.72
C LEU A 58 3.60 -8.32 6.10
N LYS A 59 3.46 -9.10 7.18
CA LYS A 59 3.50 -8.57 8.56
C LYS A 59 4.81 -7.85 8.84
N ALA A 60 5.94 -8.44 8.47
CA ALA A 60 7.26 -7.87 8.67
C ALA A 60 7.43 -6.52 7.91
N SER A 61 7.01 -6.48 6.64
CA SER A 61 7.03 -5.27 5.82
C SER A 61 6.16 -4.16 6.41
N LEU A 62 4.92 -4.47 6.80
CA LEU A 62 4.01 -3.49 7.40
C LEU A 62 4.50 -3.03 8.77
N ALA A 63 5.08 -3.92 9.57
CA ALA A 63 5.66 -3.58 10.87
C ALA A 63 6.81 -2.58 10.74
N MET A 64 7.71 -2.78 9.79
CA MET A 64 8.78 -1.81 9.47
C MET A 64 8.22 -0.49 8.93
N GLN A 65 7.29 -0.55 7.97
CA GLN A 65 6.68 0.65 7.38
C GLN A 65 6.00 1.53 8.42
N ASN A 66 5.31 0.91 9.39
CA ASN A 66 4.61 1.61 10.47
C ASN A 66 5.47 1.81 11.73
N ARG A 67 6.78 1.46 11.68
CA ARG A 67 7.72 1.49 12.82
C ARG A 67 7.11 0.92 14.11
N THR A 68 6.42 -0.20 13.98
CA THR A 68 5.62 -0.81 15.05
C THR A 68 5.74 -2.32 15.01
N ILE A 69 6.00 -2.95 16.15
CA ILE A 69 5.91 -4.40 16.33
C ILE A 69 4.48 -4.75 16.81
N PRO A 70 3.68 -5.49 16.01
CA PRO A 70 2.33 -5.88 16.41
C PRO A 70 2.35 -7.02 17.45
N PRO A 71 1.30 -7.15 18.28
CA PRO A 71 1.21 -8.20 19.27
C PRO A 71 0.97 -9.58 18.66
N ASN A 72 1.44 -10.62 19.36
CA ASN A 72 0.98 -11.99 19.21
C ASN A 72 -0.31 -12.18 20.04
N LEU A 73 -1.31 -12.80 19.43
CA LEU A 73 -2.54 -13.16 20.13
C LEU A 73 -2.38 -14.51 20.84
N HIS A 74 -3.27 -14.78 21.79
CA HIS A 74 -3.34 -16.06 22.51
C HIS A 74 -2.06 -16.49 23.24
N PHE A 75 -1.17 -15.53 23.52
CA PHE A 75 0.01 -15.74 24.36
C PHE A 75 -0.25 -15.21 25.77
N SER A 76 -0.30 -16.10 26.75
CA SER A 76 -0.50 -15.75 28.16
C SER A 76 0.71 -16.09 29.01
N GLU A 77 1.26 -17.29 28.82
CA GLU A 77 2.43 -17.78 29.55
C GLU A 77 3.36 -18.49 28.58
N LEU A 78 4.65 -18.37 28.83
CA LEU A 78 5.66 -19.07 28.05
C LEU A 78 5.66 -20.56 28.41
N SER A 79 5.64 -21.42 27.39
CA SER A 79 5.68 -22.87 27.64
C SER A 79 6.97 -23.27 28.39
N PRO A 80 6.89 -24.17 29.41
CA PRO A 80 8.08 -24.64 30.12
C PRO A 80 9.15 -25.27 29.22
N SER A 81 8.76 -25.86 28.09
CA SER A 81 9.71 -26.43 27.11
C SER A 81 10.43 -25.38 26.27
N VAL A 82 9.88 -24.16 26.20
CA VAL A 82 10.42 -23.03 25.43
C VAL A 82 11.21 -22.07 26.32
N ALA A 83 10.81 -21.94 27.59
CA ALA A 83 11.40 -21.03 28.58
C ALA A 83 12.94 -21.05 28.67
N PRO A 84 13.64 -22.20 28.59
CA PRO A 84 15.11 -22.24 28.62
C PRO A 84 15.80 -21.43 27.51
N PHE A 85 15.12 -21.18 26.38
CA PHE A 85 15.68 -20.51 25.22
C PHE A 85 15.31 -19.03 25.11
N TYR A 86 14.49 -18.51 26.04
CA TYR A 86 13.91 -17.16 25.95
C TYR A 86 14.60 -16.11 26.82
N ARG A 87 15.84 -16.35 27.28
CA ARG A 87 16.57 -15.38 28.11
C ARG A 87 16.74 -14.02 27.41
N ASN A 88 17.06 -14.06 26.11
CA ASN A 88 17.32 -12.90 25.25
C ASN A 88 16.21 -12.68 24.20
N LEU A 89 15.11 -13.42 24.30
CA LEU A 89 13.98 -13.37 23.38
C LEU A 89 12.74 -12.89 24.13
N GLU A 90 11.84 -12.19 23.44
CA GLU A 90 10.57 -11.78 24.04
C GLU A 90 9.42 -11.84 23.05
N VAL A 91 8.26 -12.34 23.49
CA VAL A 91 7.03 -12.35 22.69
C VAL A 91 6.30 -11.02 22.88
N PRO A 92 6.01 -10.26 21.81
CA PRO A 92 5.27 -9.02 21.93
C PRO A 92 3.80 -9.32 22.25
N VAL A 93 3.29 -8.91 23.41
CA VAL A 93 1.88 -9.10 23.82
C VAL A 93 1.01 -7.85 23.66
N LYS A 94 1.64 -6.71 23.38
CA LYS A 94 1.00 -5.42 23.08
C LYS A 94 1.70 -4.79 21.89
N LYS A 95 1.05 -3.83 21.23
CA LYS A 95 1.67 -2.98 20.20
C LYS A 95 2.89 -2.28 20.82
N ARG A 96 4.06 -2.40 20.18
CA ARG A 96 5.30 -1.74 20.60
C ARG A 96 5.83 -0.86 19.47
N ALA A 97 6.50 0.23 19.81
CA ALA A 97 7.34 0.94 18.85
C ALA A 97 8.47 0.01 18.37
N TRP A 98 8.96 0.24 17.16
CA TRP A 98 10.16 -0.43 16.70
C TRP A 98 11.38 0.05 17.53
N PRO A 99 12.28 -0.83 17.99
CA PRO A 99 13.48 -0.43 18.73
C PRO A 99 14.33 0.57 17.95
N ASP A 100 14.97 1.50 18.65
CA ASP A 100 15.87 2.45 18.01
C ASP A 100 17.05 1.71 17.35
N VAL A 101 17.34 2.09 16.10
CA VAL A 101 18.47 1.55 15.32
C VAL A 101 19.65 2.51 15.42
N ALA A 102 20.85 1.97 15.61
CA ALA A 102 22.06 2.78 15.75
C ALA A 102 22.48 3.41 14.41
N GLY A 103 22.67 4.74 14.41
CA GLY A 103 23.11 5.50 13.24
C GLY A 103 22.19 5.31 12.03
N ASP A 104 22.78 5.11 10.85
CA ASP A 104 22.06 4.93 9.59
C ASP A 104 21.67 3.46 9.31
N SER A 105 21.70 2.59 10.33
CA SER A 105 21.39 1.17 10.15
C SER A 105 19.91 0.97 9.80
N PRO A 106 19.56 0.16 8.79
CA PRO A 106 18.16 -0.11 8.50
C PRO A 106 17.53 -0.94 9.61
N MET A 107 16.22 -0.76 9.83
CA MET A 107 15.43 -1.73 10.60
C MET A 107 15.51 -3.08 9.90
N ARG A 108 15.76 -4.15 10.67
CA ARG A 108 15.92 -5.50 10.13
C ARG A 108 14.99 -6.48 10.83
N VAL A 109 14.42 -7.39 10.05
CA VAL A 109 13.54 -8.45 10.56
C VAL A 109 13.76 -9.74 9.79
N SER A 110 13.84 -10.84 10.52
CA SER A 110 13.92 -12.17 9.94
C SER A 110 12.54 -12.82 9.89
N VAL A 111 12.27 -13.56 8.82
CA VAL A 111 11.05 -14.35 8.60
C VAL A 111 11.43 -15.82 8.41
N ASN A 112 10.94 -16.68 9.28
CA ASN A 112 11.10 -18.13 9.23
C ASN A 112 9.85 -18.81 8.66
N SER A 113 10.05 -19.82 7.81
CA SER A 113 9.00 -20.73 7.40
C SER A 113 9.56 -22.14 7.21
N PHE A 114 9.06 -23.10 7.98
CA PHE A 114 9.53 -24.49 7.98
C PHE A 114 8.43 -25.40 7.44
N GLY A 115 8.66 -26.02 6.29
CA GLY A 115 7.71 -26.96 5.69
C GLY A 115 7.73 -28.29 6.41
N PHE A 116 6.57 -28.95 6.56
CA PHE A 116 6.47 -30.26 7.21
C PHE A 116 7.35 -31.35 6.54
N GLY A 117 7.64 -31.19 5.24
CA GLY A 117 8.55 -32.07 4.50
C GLY A 117 10.04 -31.86 4.79
N GLY A 118 10.40 -30.93 5.69
CA GLY A 118 11.77 -30.66 6.11
C GLY A 118 12.47 -29.51 5.37
N THR A 119 11.84 -28.94 4.34
CA THR A 119 12.37 -27.76 3.65
C THR A 119 12.20 -26.50 4.48
N ASN A 120 13.30 -25.83 4.78
CA ASN A 120 13.32 -24.62 5.60
C ASN A 120 13.68 -23.39 4.75
N ALA A 121 12.99 -22.28 5.00
CA ALA A 121 13.30 -20.98 4.43
C ALA A 121 13.48 -19.94 5.54
N HIS A 122 14.54 -19.14 5.42
CA HIS A 122 14.83 -17.98 6.27
C HIS A 122 15.12 -16.78 5.38
N VAL A 123 14.40 -15.68 5.57
CA VAL A 123 14.61 -14.44 4.83
C VAL A 123 14.88 -13.32 5.81
N VAL A 124 15.87 -12.49 5.48
CA VAL A 124 16.18 -11.26 6.20
C VAL A 124 15.66 -10.09 5.36
N LEU A 125 14.81 -9.26 5.95
CA LEU A 125 14.27 -8.04 5.33
C LEU A 125 14.87 -6.81 6.02
N GLU A 126 15.17 -5.81 5.21
CA GLU A 126 15.64 -4.51 5.68
C GLU A 126 14.68 -3.41 5.24
N SER A 127 14.48 -2.41 6.10
CA SER A 127 13.71 -1.23 5.74
C SER A 127 14.45 -0.41 4.70
N PHE A 128 13.72 0.04 3.69
CA PHE A 128 14.22 1.07 2.79
C PHE A 128 14.38 2.39 3.54
N ASN A 129 15.60 2.93 3.68
CA ASN A 129 15.80 4.23 4.31
C ASN A 129 15.38 5.34 3.33
N LYS A 130 14.43 6.17 3.77
CA LYS A 130 13.68 7.12 2.94
C LYS A 130 14.18 8.57 3.09
N ASP A 131 15.37 8.79 3.66
CA ASP A 131 15.94 10.14 3.83
C ASP A 131 16.12 10.92 2.51
N THR A 132 15.88 10.30 1.35
CA THR A 132 15.96 10.93 0.02
C THR A 132 14.66 11.00 -0.78
N ALA A 133 13.50 10.54 -0.26
CA ALA A 133 12.28 10.48 -1.07
C ALA A 133 11.09 11.25 -0.46
N ASN A 134 11.14 12.58 -0.53
CA ASN A 134 9.98 13.49 -0.45
C ASN A 134 9.09 13.35 0.80
N ALA A 135 9.48 14.04 1.86
CA ALA A 135 8.62 14.41 2.97
C ALA A 135 8.49 15.94 3.07
N GLU A 136 8.23 16.60 1.95
CA GLU A 136 7.45 17.85 2.03
C GLU A 136 5.98 17.42 2.12
N ALA A 137 5.53 17.14 3.35
CA ALA A 137 4.11 17.19 3.64
C ALA A 137 3.70 18.65 3.43
N VAL A 138 2.87 18.91 2.42
CA VAL A 138 2.18 20.20 2.28
C VAL A 138 1.27 20.30 3.50
N ASN A 139 1.72 20.99 4.54
CA ASN A 139 0.95 21.20 5.76
C ASN A 139 -0.17 22.21 5.45
N GLY A 140 -1.36 21.71 5.12
CA GLY A 140 -2.54 22.57 4.93
C GLY A 140 -3.73 21.80 4.36
N ASP A 141 -4.93 22.08 4.87
CA ASP A 141 -6.16 21.59 4.25
C ASP A 141 -6.29 22.21 2.84
N CYS A 142 -6.22 21.36 1.82
CA CYS A 142 -6.15 21.77 0.41
C CYS A 142 -7.53 21.86 -0.25
N GLU A 143 -8.52 22.45 0.44
CA GLU A 143 -9.90 22.54 -0.08
C GLU A 143 -10.01 23.42 -1.34
N ASP A 144 -9.16 24.45 -1.45
CA ASP A 144 -9.05 25.37 -2.59
C ASP A 144 -7.77 25.17 -3.43
N GLU A 145 -7.13 24.01 -3.31
CA GLU A 145 -5.95 23.68 -4.11
C GLU A 145 -6.30 23.71 -5.60
N ARG A 146 -5.50 24.49 -6.35
CA ARG A 146 -5.61 24.55 -7.80
C ARG A 146 -5.13 23.23 -8.38
N PHE A 147 -5.96 22.62 -9.20
CA PHE A 147 -5.64 21.41 -9.94
C PHE A 147 -5.72 21.72 -11.43
N VAL A 148 -4.68 21.38 -12.18
CA VAL A 148 -4.63 21.61 -13.62
C VAL A 148 -4.13 20.36 -14.30
N GLY A 149 -5.02 19.40 -14.52
CA GLY A 149 -4.70 18.16 -15.21
C GLY A 149 -5.92 17.27 -15.40
N PRO A 150 -5.85 16.27 -16.29
CA PRO A 150 -6.88 15.26 -16.38
C PRO A 150 -6.68 14.21 -15.29
N LEU A 151 -7.69 14.01 -14.44
CA LEU A 151 -7.78 12.83 -13.59
C LEU A 151 -8.41 11.69 -14.39
N ILE A 152 -7.59 10.76 -14.88
CA ILE A 152 -8.03 9.69 -15.80
C ILE A 152 -8.34 8.42 -15.01
N LEU A 153 -9.51 7.83 -15.25
CA LEU A 153 -9.89 6.54 -14.71
C LEU A 153 -10.33 5.62 -15.85
N SER A 154 -9.96 4.35 -15.76
CA SER A 154 -10.38 3.34 -16.72
C SER A 154 -10.63 2.00 -16.04
N ALA A 155 -11.52 1.21 -16.63
CA ALA A 155 -11.83 -0.13 -16.17
C ALA A 155 -12.29 -1.03 -17.32
N ASN A 156 -12.29 -2.34 -17.07
CA ASN A 156 -12.71 -3.32 -18.07
C ASN A 156 -14.24 -3.44 -18.25
N SER A 157 -15.02 -2.70 -17.46
CA SER A 157 -16.48 -2.59 -17.60
C SER A 157 -16.98 -1.26 -17.04
N ARG A 158 -18.17 -0.81 -17.46
CA ARG A 158 -18.81 0.40 -16.96
C ARG A 158 -19.07 0.34 -15.46
N ASP A 159 -19.59 -0.78 -14.95
CA ASP A 159 -19.83 -0.95 -13.51
C ASP A 159 -18.55 -0.86 -12.68
N SER A 160 -17.46 -1.44 -13.19
CA SER A 160 -16.15 -1.35 -12.53
C SER A 160 -15.60 0.08 -12.57
N LEU A 161 -15.86 0.81 -13.65
CA LEU A 161 -15.49 2.22 -13.76
C LEU A 161 -16.24 3.06 -12.72
N VAL A 162 -17.56 2.91 -12.62
CA VAL A 162 -18.39 3.63 -11.63
C VAL A 162 -17.93 3.34 -10.20
N ARG A 163 -17.67 2.07 -9.85
CA ARG A 163 -17.11 1.70 -8.53
C ARG A 163 -15.72 2.31 -8.30
N SER A 164 -14.89 2.35 -9.34
CA SER A 164 -13.57 2.98 -9.25
C SER A 164 -13.69 4.48 -9.00
N VAL A 165 -14.56 5.19 -9.74
CA VAL A 165 -14.82 6.62 -9.54
C VAL A 165 -15.29 6.87 -8.11
N GLN A 166 -16.26 6.10 -7.60
CA GLN A 166 -16.73 6.22 -6.22
C GLN A 166 -15.59 6.06 -5.20
N ALA A 167 -14.77 5.01 -5.33
CA ALA A 167 -13.65 4.78 -4.42
C ALA A 167 -12.62 5.93 -4.44
N HIS A 168 -12.40 6.56 -5.60
CA HIS A 168 -11.51 7.72 -5.69
C HIS A 168 -12.14 8.99 -5.11
N VAL A 169 -13.44 9.21 -5.30
CA VAL A 169 -14.18 10.30 -4.64
C VAL A 169 -14.05 10.19 -3.12
N ASP A 170 -14.31 9.00 -2.57
CA ASP A 170 -14.22 8.75 -1.13
C ASP A 170 -12.79 8.98 -0.63
N HIS A 171 -11.79 8.46 -1.36
CA HIS A 171 -10.38 8.66 -1.01
C HIS A 171 -9.96 10.14 -1.02
N ILE A 172 -10.35 10.92 -2.05
CA ILE A 172 -10.03 12.35 -2.17
C ILE A 172 -10.69 13.16 -1.05
N ARG A 173 -11.88 12.77 -0.59
CA ARG A 173 -12.59 13.41 0.52
C ARG A 173 -11.97 13.08 1.87
N GLU A 174 -11.61 11.82 2.10
CA GLU A 174 -10.97 11.35 3.34
C GLU A 174 -9.56 11.94 3.53
N HIS A 175 -8.84 12.21 2.43
CA HIS A 175 -7.45 12.64 2.45
C HIS A 175 -7.32 14.09 1.93
N LYS A 176 -7.71 15.06 2.76
CA LYS A 176 -7.65 16.50 2.40
C LYS A 176 -6.24 17.03 2.06
N GLN A 177 -5.20 16.34 2.52
CA GLN A 177 -3.79 16.68 2.30
C GLN A 177 -3.22 15.98 1.03
N LEU A 178 -4.05 15.25 0.29
CA LEU A 178 -3.64 14.49 -0.90
C LEU A 178 -3.34 15.43 -2.08
N ASP A 179 -2.09 15.46 -2.53
CA ASP A 179 -1.67 16.14 -3.76
C ASP A 179 -2.38 15.54 -4.99
N LEU A 180 -3.27 16.34 -5.60
CA LEU A 180 -4.08 15.91 -6.75
C LEU A 180 -3.26 15.76 -8.03
N ASP A 181 -2.17 16.51 -8.19
CA ASP A 181 -1.27 16.38 -9.35
C ASP A 181 -0.52 15.05 -9.30
N ARG A 182 -0.03 14.66 -8.12
CA ARG A 182 0.58 13.33 -7.90
C ARG A 182 -0.42 12.20 -8.07
N LEU A 183 -1.67 12.39 -7.65
CA LEU A 183 -2.73 11.42 -7.89
C LEU A 183 -2.96 11.26 -9.41
N ALA A 184 -3.16 12.35 -10.14
CA ALA A 184 -3.35 12.33 -11.58
C ALA A 184 -2.18 11.67 -12.31
N TRP A 185 -0.94 12.01 -11.94
CA TRP A 185 0.26 11.36 -12.46
C TRP A 185 0.26 9.84 -12.18
N THR A 186 -0.10 9.43 -10.97
CA THR A 186 -0.15 8.01 -10.59
C THR A 186 -1.19 7.26 -11.41
N LEU A 187 -2.37 7.85 -11.61
CA LEU A 187 -3.42 7.26 -12.43
C LEU A 187 -3.04 7.19 -13.91
N GLN A 188 -2.27 8.16 -14.40
CA GLN A 188 -1.84 8.19 -15.80
C GLN A 188 -0.66 7.26 -16.10
N PHE A 189 0.32 7.14 -15.20
CA PHE A 189 1.58 6.45 -15.50
C PHE A 189 1.81 5.17 -14.70
N ARG A 190 1.03 4.93 -13.64
CA ARG A 190 1.20 3.79 -12.72
C ARG A 190 -0.05 2.91 -12.62
N ARG A 191 -0.96 3.01 -13.60
CA ARG A 191 -2.14 2.17 -13.74
C ARG A 191 -2.27 1.66 -15.17
N THR A 192 -2.93 0.52 -15.32
CA THR A 192 -3.30 -0.03 -16.62
C THR A 192 -4.42 0.81 -17.24
N HIS A 193 -4.32 1.06 -18.54
CA HIS A 193 -5.34 1.79 -19.30
C HIS A 193 -6.26 0.83 -20.07
N PHE A 194 -7.50 0.69 -19.63
CA PHE A 194 -8.49 -0.15 -20.30
C PHE A 194 -9.23 0.63 -21.38
N ASN A 195 -9.32 0.09 -22.61
CA ASN A 195 -10.06 0.73 -23.71
C ASN A 195 -11.60 0.65 -23.53
N ALA A 196 -12.09 -0.37 -22.81
CA ALA A 196 -13.52 -0.68 -22.75
C ALA A 196 -14.36 0.40 -22.05
N SER A 197 -13.84 1.05 -21.02
CA SER A 197 -14.54 2.11 -20.32
C SER A 197 -13.52 3.07 -19.70
N ARG A 198 -13.62 4.35 -20.06
CA ARG A 198 -12.72 5.43 -19.65
C ARG A 198 -13.53 6.68 -19.32
N VAL A 199 -13.04 7.45 -18.35
CA VAL A 199 -13.53 8.79 -18.06
C VAL A 199 -12.33 9.65 -17.64
N PHE A 200 -12.39 10.94 -17.92
CA PHE A 200 -11.47 11.91 -17.36
C PHE A 200 -12.26 13.03 -16.70
N PHE A 201 -11.70 13.60 -15.64
CA PHE A 201 -12.24 14.76 -14.95
C PHE A 201 -11.19 15.87 -14.92
N SER A 202 -11.62 17.11 -15.11
CA SER A 202 -10.77 18.29 -14.98
C SER A 202 -11.57 19.35 -14.24
N GLY A 203 -11.08 19.77 -13.08
CA GLY A 203 -11.65 20.88 -12.32
C GLY A 203 -10.51 21.79 -11.88
N ALA A 204 -10.68 23.10 -11.99
CA ALA A 204 -9.62 24.05 -11.63
C ALA A 204 -9.31 24.02 -10.12
N THR A 205 -10.19 23.41 -9.33
CA THR A 205 -10.05 23.20 -7.88
C THR A 205 -10.51 21.79 -7.49
N ARG A 206 -10.06 21.31 -6.33
CA ARG A 206 -10.56 20.07 -5.70
C ARG A 206 -12.08 20.02 -5.62
N LYS A 207 -12.72 21.12 -5.21
CA LYS A 207 -14.18 21.21 -5.09
C LYS A 207 -14.88 21.02 -6.44
N GLN A 208 -14.39 21.66 -7.49
CA GLN A 208 -14.94 21.49 -8.84
C GLN A 208 -14.73 20.07 -9.35
N LEU A 209 -13.53 19.50 -9.15
CA LEU A 209 -13.22 18.13 -9.52
C LEU A 209 -14.22 17.14 -8.88
N LEU A 210 -14.39 17.23 -7.55
CA LEU A 210 -15.34 16.39 -6.82
C LEU A 210 -16.77 16.58 -7.30
N SER A 211 -17.20 17.83 -7.56
CA SER A 211 -18.53 18.11 -8.10
C SER A 211 -18.78 17.41 -9.43
N TYR A 212 -17.81 17.39 -10.34
CA TYR A 212 -17.96 16.69 -11.63
C TYR A 212 -17.99 15.17 -11.48
N MET A 213 -17.18 14.64 -10.56
CA MET A 213 -17.21 13.20 -10.26
C MET A 213 -18.54 12.79 -9.62
N ASP A 214 -19.11 13.61 -8.75
CA ASP A 214 -20.43 13.39 -8.14
C ASP A 214 -21.56 13.41 -9.18
N THR A 215 -21.53 14.36 -10.12
CA THR A 215 -22.49 14.40 -11.23
C THR A 215 -22.42 13.12 -12.06
N PHE A 216 -21.21 12.65 -12.41
CA PHE A 216 -21.04 11.39 -13.13
C PHE A 216 -21.62 10.19 -12.36
N LEU A 217 -21.41 10.13 -11.04
CA LEU A 217 -21.94 9.07 -10.20
C LEU A 217 -23.47 9.12 -10.13
N ALA A 218 -24.06 10.30 -9.97
CA ALA A 218 -25.51 10.49 -9.97
C ALA A 218 -26.15 10.08 -11.30
N ASP A 219 -25.56 10.50 -12.43
CA ASP A 219 -26.03 10.15 -13.78
C ASP A 219 -25.95 8.65 -14.04
N SER A 220 -24.92 7.99 -13.51
CA SER A 220 -24.73 6.54 -13.62
C SER A 220 -25.80 5.74 -12.87
N VAL A 221 -26.36 6.29 -11.78
CA VAL A 221 -27.46 5.67 -11.02
C VAL A 221 -28.81 5.93 -11.70
N ALA A 222 -29.00 7.11 -12.27
CA ALA A 222 -30.27 7.50 -12.92
C ALA A 222 -30.54 6.77 -14.26
N GLY A 223 -29.67 5.86 -14.69
CA GLY A 223 -29.74 5.24 -16.02
C GLY A 223 -29.51 6.24 -17.15
N GLY A 224 -28.99 7.42 -16.83
CA GLY A 224 -28.73 8.50 -17.77
C GLY A 224 -27.63 8.11 -18.75
N THR A 225 -27.92 8.21 -20.03
CA THR A 225 -26.89 8.46 -21.04
C THR A 225 -26.27 9.81 -20.69
N ALA A 226 -25.19 9.79 -19.91
CA ALA A 226 -24.50 10.96 -19.39
C ALA A 226 -24.28 11.99 -20.50
N ALA A 227 -24.87 13.17 -20.32
CA ALA A 227 -24.51 14.36 -21.06
C ALA A 227 -23.22 14.92 -20.46
N GLU A 228 -22.20 15.10 -21.30
CA GLU A 228 -21.05 16.00 -21.08
C GLU A 228 -19.98 15.62 -20.04
N ALA A 229 -19.87 14.36 -19.63
CA ALA A 229 -18.53 13.75 -19.63
C ALA A 229 -18.30 13.27 -21.06
N SER A 230 -17.20 13.64 -21.72
CA SER A 230 -16.83 13.10 -23.03
C SER A 230 -16.67 11.57 -22.91
N THR A 231 -17.81 10.90 -23.02
CA THR A 231 -17.94 9.46 -23.00
C THR A 231 -17.94 9.12 -24.47
N ASP A 232 -16.78 8.78 -25.02
CA ASP A 232 -16.68 8.19 -26.35
C ASP A 232 -17.41 6.84 -26.32
N GLN A 233 -18.73 6.88 -26.47
CA GLN A 233 -19.53 5.74 -26.90
C GLN A 233 -19.42 5.65 -28.42
N HIS A 234 -18.21 5.42 -28.92
CA HIS A 234 -18.02 4.88 -30.25
C HIS A 234 -17.59 3.42 -30.12
N SER A 235 -18.59 2.55 -30.14
CA SER A 235 -18.44 1.12 -30.42
C SER A 235 -18.05 0.86 -31.88
N SER A 236 -17.18 1.69 -32.47
CA SER A 236 -16.46 1.29 -33.67
C SER A 236 -15.24 0.52 -33.22
N SER A 237 -15.28 -0.80 -33.40
CA SER A 237 -14.10 -1.65 -33.48
C SER A 237 -13.20 -1.11 -34.60
N ARG A 238 -12.41 -0.07 -34.34
CA ARG A 238 -11.31 0.30 -35.22
C ARG A 238 -10.17 -0.66 -34.91
N PRO A 239 -9.68 -1.42 -35.89
CA PRO A 239 -8.45 -2.17 -35.71
C PRO A 239 -7.34 -1.17 -35.42
N HIS A 240 -6.72 -1.29 -34.25
CA HIS A 240 -5.56 -0.50 -33.91
C HIS A 240 -4.38 -0.99 -34.76
N SER A 241 -3.91 -0.14 -35.67
CA SER A 241 -2.49 -0.10 -35.98
C SER A 241 -1.76 0.40 -34.73
N ASP A 242 -0.56 -0.12 -34.47
CA ASP A 242 0.36 0.41 -33.42
C ASP A 242 0.70 1.89 -33.65
N ASP A 243 0.45 2.40 -34.86
CA ASP A 243 0.48 3.83 -35.17
C ASP A 243 -0.78 4.48 -34.59
N GLY A 244 -0.62 5.25 -33.51
CA GLY A 244 -1.69 5.99 -32.83
C GLY A 244 -2.50 6.91 -33.76
N LEU A 245 -3.58 7.50 -33.24
CA LEU A 245 -4.46 8.37 -34.04
C LEU A 245 -3.69 9.56 -34.61
N ALA A 246 -3.79 9.78 -35.93
CA ALA A 246 -3.28 10.98 -36.57
C ALA A 246 -4.08 12.21 -36.08
N ILE A 247 -3.36 13.23 -35.61
CA ILE A 247 -3.95 14.46 -35.09
C ILE A 247 -3.84 15.55 -36.17
N LEU A 248 -4.97 16.16 -36.55
CA LEU A 248 -5.02 17.34 -37.41
C LEU A 248 -5.19 18.60 -36.55
N GLY A 249 -4.17 19.44 -36.50
CA GLY A 249 -4.25 20.75 -35.85
C GLY A 249 -5.10 21.73 -36.66
N ILE A 250 -6.23 22.19 -36.09
CA ILE A 250 -7.12 23.17 -36.71
C ILE A 250 -6.85 24.54 -36.08
N PHE A 251 -6.61 25.56 -36.91
CA PHE A 251 -6.35 26.93 -36.48
C PHE A 251 -7.56 27.80 -36.80
N SER A 252 -8.14 28.43 -35.78
CA SER A 252 -9.27 29.34 -35.97
C SER A 252 -8.84 30.63 -36.65
N GLY A 253 -9.70 31.14 -37.53
CA GLY A 253 -9.51 32.44 -38.18
C GLY A 253 -9.94 33.61 -37.29
N HIS A 254 -9.87 34.81 -37.86
CA HIS A 254 -10.40 36.03 -37.24
C HIS A 254 -11.91 35.90 -36.99
N GLY A 255 -12.39 36.34 -35.81
CA GLY A 255 -13.80 36.26 -35.40
C GLY A 255 -14.08 35.27 -34.25
N ALA A 256 -13.12 34.40 -33.92
CA ALA A 256 -13.23 33.44 -32.80
C ALA A 256 -12.68 33.98 -31.47
N GLN A 257 -12.21 35.22 -31.43
CA GLN A 257 -11.71 35.84 -30.19
C GLN A 257 -12.84 36.03 -29.17
N TRP A 258 -12.54 35.84 -27.89
CA TRP A 258 -13.45 36.04 -26.77
C TRP A 258 -12.83 36.98 -25.73
N ASN A 259 -13.69 37.65 -24.95
CA ASN A 259 -13.22 38.56 -23.91
C ASN A 259 -12.55 37.77 -22.79
N ARG A 260 -11.29 38.08 -22.49
CA ARG A 260 -10.60 37.52 -21.34
C ARG A 260 -11.33 37.95 -20.06
N ILE A 261 -12.06 37.04 -19.44
CA ILE A 261 -12.69 37.29 -18.14
C ILE A 261 -11.55 37.44 -17.11
N PRO A 262 -11.47 38.55 -16.35
CA PRO A 262 -10.48 38.69 -15.28
C PRO A 262 -10.71 37.58 -14.25
N GLY A 263 -9.65 36.82 -13.96
CA GLY A 263 -9.66 35.71 -13.00
C GLY A 263 -9.47 36.16 -11.56
#